data_AF-A0A7H5ESM3-F1
#
_entry.id   AF-A0A7H5ESM3-F1
#
_cell.length_a   1.000
_cell.length_b   1.000
_cell.length_c   1.000
_cell.angle_alpha   90.00
_cell.angle_beta   90.00
_cell.angle_gamma   90.00
#
_symmetry.space_group_name_H-M   'P 1'
#
loop_
_entity.id
_entity.type
_entity.pdbx_description
1 polymer ?
#
loop_
_entity_poly.entity_id
_entity_poly.type
_entity_poly.pdbx_seq_one_letter_code
_entity_poly.pdbx_strand_id
1 'polypeptide(L)'
;MAKKTKYQLLISAKKSHCAGRTTKATLNKRKKAYIDHATKKGGKTKAEATAIANRVVNRGCSAGIGSTKKKKTTARKKRTTKAKTTARRRRR
;
A
#
# COMPACT_ATOMS: atom_id res chain seq x y z
N MET A 1 12.75 6.76 -20.48
CA MET A 1 11.55 6.13 -19.86
C MET A 1 10.56 7.21 -19.45
N ALA A 2 9.34 7.23 -20.01
CA ALA A 2 8.33 8.22 -19.63
C ALA A 2 7.91 8.05 -18.15
N LYS A 3 7.93 9.14 -17.38
CA LYS A 3 7.47 9.12 -15.98
C LYS A 3 5.96 8.87 -15.94
N LYS A 4 5.55 7.76 -15.31
CA LYS A 4 4.12 7.45 -15.11
C LYS A 4 3.42 8.55 -14.31
N THR A 5 2.24 8.96 -14.76
CA THR A 5 1.43 9.96 -14.04
C THR A 5 0.88 9.39 -12.74
N LYS A 6 0.51 10.25 -11.78
CA LYS A 6 -0.10 9.81 -10.51
C LYS A 6 -1.39 9.01 -10.75
N TYR A 7 -2.15 9.35 -11.79
CA TYR A 7 -3.33 8.61 -12.21
C TYR A 7 -2.99 7.19 -12.72
N GLN A 8 -1.98 7.05 -13.57
CA GLN A 8 -1.50 5.73 -14.03
C GLN A 8 -0.98 4.87 -12.87
N LEU A 9 -0.35 5.50 -11.87
CA LEU A 9 0.09 4.82 -10.65
C LEU A 9 -1.09 4.32 -9.81
N LEU A 10 -2.19 5.07 -9.74
CA LEU A 10 -3.43 4.63 -9.07
C LEU A 10 -4.03 3.41 -9.77
N ILE A 11 -4.13 3.43 -11.10
CA ILE A 11 -4.61 2.29 -11.89
C ILE A 11 -3.72 1.06 -11.68
N SER A 12 -2.39 1.25 -11.74
CA SER A 12 -1.43 0.16 -11.54
C SER A 12 -1.55 -0.44 -10.13
N ALA A 13 -1.72 0.41 -9.10
CA ALA A 13 -1.91 -0.04 -7.73
C ALA A 13 -3.23 -0.78 -7.54
N LYS A 14 -4.31 -0.34 -8.18
CA LYS A 14 -5.58 -1.06 -8.20
C LYS A 14 -5.45 -2.43 -8.88
N LYS A 15 -4.74 -2.52 -10.02
CA LYS A 15 -4.44 -3.79 -10.68
C LYS A 15 -3.64 -4.73 -9.75
N SER A 16 -2.62 -4.22 -9.08
CA SER A 16 -1.84 -4.99 -8.09
C SER A 16 -2.66 -5.42 -6.88
N HIS A 17 -3.62 -4.61 -6.43
CA HIS A 17 -4.53 -4.95 -5.34
C HIS A 17 -5.49 -6.05 -5.75
N CYS A 18 -6.04 -5.98 -6.97
CA CYS A 18 -6.87 -7.05 -7.53
C CYS A 18 -6.09 -8.36 -7.68
N ALA A 19 -4.79 -8.30 -7.99
CA ALA A 19 -3.91 -9.47 -8.03
C ALA A 19 -3.43 -9.95 -6.64
N GLY A 20 -3.91 -9.35 -5.53
CA GLY A 20 -3.50 -9.70 -4.16
C GLY A 20 -2.05 -9.34 -3.80
N ARG A 21 -1.35 -8.55 -4.63
CA ARG A 21 0.06 -8.19 -4.42
C ARG A 21 0.25 -7.00 -3.50
N THR A 22 -0.75 -6.12 -3.41
CA THR A 22 -0.69 -4.90 -2.59
C THR A 22 -1.91 -4.75 -1.69
N THR A 23 -1.70 -4.19 -0.51
CA THR A 23 -2.75 -3.96 0.48
C THR A 23 -3.62 -2.73 0.18
N LYS A 24 -4.82 -2.68 0.79
CA LYS A 24 -5.72 -1.51 0.75
C LYS A 24 -5.04 -0.22 1.20
N ALA A 25 -4.12 -0.30 2.16
CA ALA A 25 -3.31 0.85 2.61
C ALA A 25 -2.45 1.45 1.48
N THR A 26 -1.85 0.60 0.64
CA THR A 26 -1.05 1.04 -0.51
C THR A 26 -1.91 1.73 -1.55
N LEU A 27 -3.10 1.20 -1.79
CA LEU A 27 -4.09 1.78 -2.71
C LEU A 27 -4.57 3.15 -2.19
N ASN A 28 -4.86 3.29 -0.90
CA ASN A 28 -5.22 4.56 -0.27
C ASN A 28 -4.10 5.61 -0.34
N LYS A 29 -2.83 5.22 -0.17
CA LYS A 29 -1.68 6.12 -0.35
C LYS A 29 -1.63 6.68 -1.78
N ARG A 30 -1.86 5.83 -2.78
CA ARG A 30 -1.87 6.26 -4.20
C ARG A 30 -3.09 7.11 -4.53
N LYS A 31 -4.25 6.82 -3.93
CA LYS A 31 -5.46 7.64 -4.03
C LYS A 31 -5.20 9.07 -3.55
N LYS A 32 -4.64 9.22 -2.33
CA LYS A 32 -4.29 10.53 -1.76
C LYS A 32 -3.30 11.29 -2.65
N ALA A 33 -2.25 10.61 -3.12
CA ALA A 33 -1.26 11.24 -4.00
C ALA A 33 -1.83 11.72 -5.35
N TYR A 34 -2.87 11.06 -5.88
CA TYR A 34 -3.57 11.54 -7.07
C TYR A 34 -4.41 12.77 -6.76
N ILE A 35 -5.18 12.76 -5.66
CA ILE A 35 -6.02 13.90 -5.24
C ILE A 35 -5.14 15.13 -5.02
N ASP A 36 -4.06 14.99 -4.23
CA ASP A 36 -3.15 16.10 -3.92
C ASP A 36 -2.48 16.68 -5.17
N HIS A 37 -2.15 15.83 -6.15
CA HIS A 37 -1.57 16.28 -7.41
C HIS A 37 -2.60 16.98 -8.30
N ALA A 38 -3.83 16.43 -8.36
CA ALA A 38 -4.91 16.99 -9.17
C ALA A 38 -5.36 18.36 -8.64
N THR A 39 -5.41 18.53 -7.32
CA THR A 39 -5.75 19.81 -6.69
C THR A 39 -4.61 20.82 -6.83
N LYS A 40 -3.34 20.42 -6.64
CA LYS A 40 -2.18 21.32 -6.78
C LYS A 40 -1.93 21.83 -8.20
N LYS A 41 -2.23 21.02 -9.22
CA LYS A 41 -2.11 21.45 -10.62
C LYS A 41 -3.22 22.40 -11.07
N GLY A 42 -4.17 22.75 -10.21
CA GLY A 42 -5.25 23.70 -10.50
C GLY A 42 -6.31 23.21 -11.48
N GLY A 43 -6.19 21.98 -12.01
CA GLY A 43 -7.08 21.48 -13.06
C GLY A 43 -8.38 20.84 -12.56
N LYS A 44 -8.50 20.51 -11.26
CA LYS A 44 -9.68 19.86 -10.66
C LYS A 44 -9.85 20.25 -9.20
N THR A 45 -11.10 20.42 -8.78
CA THR A 45 -11.45 20.55 -7.36
C THR A 45 -11.18 19.25 -6.61
N LYS A 46 -11.06 19.34 -5.28
CA LYS A 46 -10.87 18.17 -4.41
C LYS A 46 -12.00 17.15 -4.56
N ALA A 47 -13.23 17.63 -4.76
CA ALA A 47 -14.42 16.80 -4.96
C ALA A 47 -14.31 15.98 -6.26
N GLU A 48 -14.02 16.63 -7.39
CA GLU A 48 -13.89 15.97 -8.69
C GLU A 48 -12.73 14.98 -8.71
N ALA A 49 -11.58 15.36 -8.15
CA ALA A 49 -10.44 14.47 -8.03
C ALA A 49 -10.79 13.24 -7.17
N THR A 50 -11.56 13.42 -6.10
CA THR A 50 -12.01 12.32 -5.25
C THR A 50 -12.99 11.41 -5.99
N ALA A 51 -13.95 11.97 -6.72
CA ALA A 51 -14.92 11.21 -7.52
C ALA A 51 -14.22 10.34 -8.58
N ILE A 52 -13.25 10.90 -9.30
CA ILE A 52 -12.45 10.16 -10.29
C ILE A 52 -11.64 9.05 -9.61
N ALA A 53 -11.01 9.34 -8.48
CA ALA A 53 -10.24 8.35 -7.75
C ALA A 53 -11.12 7.21 -7.24
N ASN A 54 -12.30 7.53 -6.71
CA ASN A 54 -13.29 6.54 -6.26
C ASN A 54 -13.76 5.67 -7.42
N ARG A 55 -14.01 6.23 -8.61
CA ARG A 55 -14.38 5.46 -9.81
C ARG A 55 -13.33 4.40 -10.16
N VAL A 56 -12.04 4.72 -10.03
CA VAL A 56 -10.95 3.75 -10.28
C VAL A 56 -10.90 2.68 -9.18
N VAL A 57 -11.03 3.08 -7.91
CA VAL A 57 -10.90 2.17 -6.77
C VAL A 57 -12.08 1.19 -6.68
N ASN A 58 -13.29 1.69 -6.91
CA ASN A 58 -14.54 0.94 -6.84
C ASN A 58 -14.80 0.13 -8.12
N ARG A 59 -14.04 0.34 -9.19
CA ARG A 59 -14.11 -0.51 -10.37
C ARG A 59 -13.84 -1.96 -9.97
N GLY A 60 -14.71 -2.86 -10.44
CA GLY A 60 -14.58 -4.30 -10.22
C GLY A 60 -13.18 -4.79 -10.58
N CYS A 61 -12.68 -5.76 -9.81
CA CYS A 61 -11.48 -6.48 -10.20
C CYS A 61 -11.88 -7.45 -11.30
N SER A 62 -11.27 -7.33 -12.49
CA SER A 62 -11.37 -8.38 -13.50
C SER A 62 -10.86 -9.67 -12.87
N ALA A 63 -11.69 -10.72 -12.85
CA ALA A 63 -11.29 -12.04 -12.39
C ALA A 63 -10.23 -12.57 -13.37
N GLY A 64 -8.97 -12.35 -13.04
CA GLY A 64 -7.89 -13.06 -13.71
C GLY A 64 -8.00 -14.53 -13.31
N ILE A 65 -8.34 -15.38 -14.27
CA ILE A 65 -8.21 -16.84 -14.16
C ILE A 65 -6.76 -17.12 -13.76
N GLY A 66 -6.53 -17.53 -12.52
CA GLY A 66 -5.18 -17.71 -12.01
C GLY A 66 -5.15 -17.78 -10.50
N SER A 67 -5.43 -18.98 -9.97
CA SER A 67 -5.24 -19.39 -8.59
C SER A 67 -4.01 -18.75 -7.94
N THR A 68 -4.20 -17.88 -6.95
CA THR A 68 -3.10 -17.44 -6.11
C THR A 68 -2.74 -18.59 -5.17
N LYS A 69 -1.62 -19.28 -5.45
CA LYS A 69 -1.01 -20.22 -4.50
C LYS A 69 -0.89 -19.53 -3.13
N LYS A 70 -1.44 -20.18 -2.11
CA LYS A 70 -1.46 -19.76 -0.70
C LYS A 70 -0.05 -19.32 -0.28
N LYS A 71 0.14 -18.02 0.01
CA LYS A 71 1.45 -17.49 0.43
C LYS A 71 1.73 -17.98 1.84
N LYS A 72 2.72 -18.86 2.01
CA LYS A 72 3.18 -19.35 3.33
C LYS A 72 3.73 -18.16 4.13
N THR A 73 3.00 -17.74 5.16
CA THR A 73 3.43 -16.74 6.14
C THR A 73 4.51 -17.37 7.03
N THR A 74 5.77 -17.04 6.80
CA THR A 74 6.82 -17.33 7.78
C THR A 74 6.65 -16.38 8.96
N ALA A 75 6.17 -16.91 10.08
CA ALA A 75 6.06 -16.18 11.34
C ALA A 75 7.45 -15.65 11.73
N ARG A 76 7.59 -14.32 11.81
CA ARG A 76 8.82 -13.66 12.26
C ARG A 76 8.99 -13.95 13.76
N LYS A 77 9.86 -14.90 14.10
CA LYS A 77 10.21 -15.27 15.47
C LYS A 77 10.71 -14.00 16.20
N LYS A 78 9.90 -13.45 17.11
CA LYS A 78 10.34 -12.39 18.02
C LYS A 78 11.43 -12.99 18.91
N ARG A 79 12.68 -12.57 18.70
CA ARG A 79 13.80 -12.92 19.57
C ARG A 79 13.58 -12.18 20.89
N THR A 80 13.10 -12.89 21.90
CA THR A 80 13.04 -12.39 23.27
C THR A 80 14.48 -12.24 23.77
N THR A 81 14.96 -11.00 23.88
CA THR A 81 16.21 -10.71 24.57
C THR A 81 15.98 -10.81 26.08
N LYS A 82 15.91 -12.05 26.60
CA LYS A 82 16.27 -12.33 27.99
C LYS A 82 17.80 -12.34 28.07
N ALA A 83 18.42 -11.18 28.29
CA ALA A 83 19.76 -11.08 28.84
C ALA A 83 19.56 -10.47 30.24
N LYS A 84 19.41 -11.28 31.29
CA LYS A 84 20.51 -11.90 32.07
C LYS A 84 21.57 -10.85 32.50
N THR A 85 21.13 -9.80 33.21
CA THR A 85 21.98 -8.97 34.07
C THR A 85 21.90 -9.50 35.50
N THR A 86 22.43 -10.70 35.70
CA THR A 86 22.83 -11.19 37.01
C THR A 86 24.36 -11.21 37.02
N ALA A 87 24.97 -10.74 38.10
CA ALA A 87 26.41 -10.79 38.42
C ALA A 87 27.31 -9.65 37.91
N ARG A 88 27.07 -8.40 38.35
CA ARG A 88 28.19 -7.45 38.61
C ARG A 88 27.80 -6.31 39.56
N ARG A 89 27.43 -6.61 40.80
CA ARG A 89 27.45 -5.61 41.89
C ARG A 89 27.60 -6.26 43.27
N ARG A 90 28.57 -7.15 43.39
CA ARG A 90 29.19 -7.54 44.67
C ARG A 90 30.69 -7.59 44.43
N ARG A 91 31.32 -6.43 44.59
CA ARG A 91 32.76 -6.19 44.79
C ARG A 91 32.98 -4.68 44.71
N ARG A 92 32.66 -4.01 45.80
CA ARG A 92 33.51 -3.05 46.51
C ARG A 92 32.87 -2.85 47.87
#